data_AF-A0A0C3N6Q1-F1
#
_entry.id   AF-A0A0C3N6Q1-F1
#
_cell.length_a   1.000
_cell.length_b   1.000
_cell.length_c   1.000
_cell.angle_alpha   90.00
_cell.angle_beta   90.00
_cell.angle_gamma   90.00
#
_symmetry.space_group_name_H-M   'P 1'
#
loop_
_entity.id
_entity.type
_entity.pdbx_description
1 polymer ?
#
loop_
_entity_poly.entity_id
_entity_poly.type
_entity_poly.pdbx_seq_one_letter_code
_entity_poly.pdbx_strand_id
1 'polypeptide(L)'
;MYESVLEFLKKEKAHKHVVLVLNKCDSVPNWVTGAPIQLLRQFSRLHSDKKQISVGFMGYPNVGKSSIINTLKSGKVCRVAPVPGETKVWQYINLSKRICLIDCPGIVPTSAHDSETSTVLKGVVRVEALPTPSEHIPTLMELYISPGRTACLFRTHTTRAGDGKPKIS
;
A
#
# COMPACT_ATOMS: atom_id res chain seq x y z
N MET A 1 -11.31 0.47 -4.70
CA MET A 1 -10.16 -0.17 -4.03
C MET A 1 -10.25 -0.04 -2.51
N TYR A 2 -10.10 1.18 -1.98
CA TYR A 2 -10.08 1.37 -0.52
C TYR A 2 -11.45 1.21 0.11
N GLU A 3 -12.52 1.68 -0.54
CA GLU A 3 -13.85 1.68 0.07
C GLU A 3 -14.31 0.29 0.53
N SER A 4 -14.19 -0.76 -0.28
CA SER A 4 -14.66 -2.11 0.10
C SER A 4 -13.90 -2.69 1.30
N VAL A 5 -12.57 -2.56 1.31
CA VAL A 5 -11.71 -3.04 2.40
C VAL A 5 -11.88 -2.15 3.64
N LEU A 6 -11.99 -0.84 3.45
CA LEU A 6 -12.26 0.11 4.51
C LEU A 6 -13.61 -0.18 5.14
N GLU A 7 -14.70 -0.26 4.38
CA GLU A 7 -16.05 -0.60 4.86
C GLU A 7 -16.05 -1.90 5.66
N PHE A 8 -15.39 -2.95 5.18
CA PHE A 8 -15.22 -4.19 5.94
C PHE A 8 -14.50 -3.95 7.27
N LEU A 9 -13.37 -3.22 7.26
CA LEU A 9 -12.62 -2.92 8.48
C LEU A 9 -13.41 -2.01 9.44
N LYS A 10 -14.20 -1.07 8.92
CA LYS A 10 -15.09 -0.20 9.71
C LYS A 10 -16.18 -1.02 10.39
N LYS A 11 -16.80 -1.95 9.66
CA LYS A 11 -17.91 -2.78 10.13
C LYS A 11 -17.45 -3.88 11.10
N GLU A 12 -16.43 -4.64 10.73
CA GLU A 12 -16.06 -5.88 11.42
C GLU A 12 -14.90 -5.70 12.42
N LYS A 13 -14.11 -4.62 12.27
CA LYS A 13 -12.86 -4.42 13.01
C LYS A 13 -12.65 -2.96 13.44
N ALA A 14 -13.69 -2.31 13.95
CA ALA A 14 -13.67 -0.90 14.37
C ALA A 14 -12.56 -0.52 15.39
N HIS A 15 -12.07 -1.50 16.16
CA HIS A 15 -10.96 -1.32 17.10
C HIS A 15 -9.57 -1.22 16.43
N LYS A 16 -9.46 -1.54 15.13
CA LYS A 16 -8.21 -1.42 14.38
C LYS A 16 -8.05 -0.01 13.85
N HIS A 17 -6.84 0.52 13.97
CA HIS A 17 -6.47 1.77 13.30
C HIS A 17 -6.10 1.48 11.86
N VAL A 18 -6.63 2.28 10.93
CA VAL A 18 -6.29 2.19 9.52
C VAL A 18 -5.55 3.48 9.14
N VAL A 19 -4.34 3.32 8.63
CA VAL A 19 -3.53 4.41 8.13
C VAL A 19 -3.41 4.24 6.64
N LEU A 20 -3.82 5.25 5.88
CA LEU A 20 -3.62 5.27 4.44
C LEU A 20 -2.22 5.82 4.16
N VAL A 21 -1.37 5.00 3.54
CA VAL A 21 -0.07 5.43 3.04
C VAL A 21 -0.16 5.49 1.52
N LEU A 22 -0.21 6.69 0.97
CA LEU A 22 -0.12 6.90 -0.47
C LEU A 22 1.33 6.70 -0.91
N ASN A 23 1.55 5.69 -1.75
CA ASN A 23 2.89 5.24 -2.10
C ASN A 23 2.97 4.87 -3.58
N LYS A 24 3.71 5.67 -4.35
CA LYS A 24 4.31 5.28 -5.64
C LYS A 24 5.83 5.40 -5.44
N CYS A 25 6.35 4.53 -4.58
CA CYS A 25 7.70 4.62 -4.07
C CYS A 25 8.59 3.61 -4.76
N ASP A 26 8.93 3.98 -5.97
CA ASP A 26 9.85 3.22 -6.80
C ASP A 26 11.29 3.71 -6.51
N SER A 27 11.45 4.79 -5.73
CA SER A 27 12.71 5.31 -5.19
C SER A 27 12.41 6.16 -3.96
N VAL A 28 12.54 5.61 -2.76
CA VAL A 28 12.33 6.35 -1.49
C VAL A 28 13.68 6.81 -0.98
N PRO A 29 13.99 8.12 -1.04
CA PRO A 29 15.13 8.64 -0.31
C PRO A 29 14.97 8.37 1.19
N ASN A 30 16.08 8.13 1.89
CA ASN A 30 16.10 7.84 3.34
C ASN A 30 15.40 8.91 4.21
N TRP A 31 15.19 10.14 3.71
CA TRP A 31 14.48 11.20 4.44
C TRP A 31 12.95 11.02 4.45
N VAL A 32 12.38 10.32 3.47
CA VAL A 32 10.92 10.08 3.36
C VAL A 32 10.44 9.08 4.42
N THR A 33 11.33 8.26 5.00
CA THR A 33 10.96 7.30 6.06
C THR A 33 10.73 7.91 7.44
N GLY A 34 11.08 9.18 7.65
CA GLY A 34 10.92 9.84 8.95
C GLY A 34 9.47 9.88 9.42
N ALA A 35 8.53 10.26 8.53
CA ALA A 35 7.12 10.42 8.88
C ALA A 35 6.43 9.09 9.26
N PRO A 36 6.57 7.99 8.50
CA PRO A 36 6.04 6.69 8.91
C PRO A 36 6.58 6.19 10.26
N ILE A 37 7.89 6.33 10.52
CA ILE A 37 8.49 5.87 11.78
C ILE A 37 7.94 6.66 12.97
N GLN A 38 7.82 7.98 12.84
CA GLN A 38 7.25 8.84 13.89
C GLN A 38 5.80 8.44 14.20
N LEU A 39 5.00 8.19 13.16
CA LEU A 39 3.62 7.74 13.32
C LEU A 39 3.53 6.39 14.04
N LEU A 40 4.33 5.41 13.65
CA LEU A 40 4.39 4.10 14.32
C LEU A 40 4.77 4.21 15.80
N ARG A 41 5.70 5.13 16.13
CA ARG A 41 6.08 5.42 17.52
C ARG A 41 4.93 6.07 18.30
N GLN A 42 4.20 7.00 17.69
CA GLN A 42 3.01 7.60 18.30
C GLN A 42 1.94 6.53 18.60
N PHE A 43 1.67 5.63 17.65
CA PHE A 43 0.77 4.50 17.87
C PHE A 43 1.24 3.57 18.99
N SER A 44 2.54 3.28 19.05
CA SER A 44 3.10 2.46 20.14
C SER A 44 2.97 3.12 21.52
N ARG A 45 2.92 4.46 21.59
CA ARG A 45 2.68 5.20 22.84
C ARG A 45 1.20 5.23 23.21
N LEU A 46 0.33 5.43 22.21
CA LEU A 46 -1.12 5.41 22.40
C LEU A 46 -1.61 4.07 22.94
N HIS A 47 -1.03 2.96 22.46
CA HIS A 47 -1.32 1.59 22.89
C HIS A 47 -0.26 1.09 23.88
N SER A 48 0.01 1.88 24.93
CA SER A 48 1.03 1.56 25.93
C SER A 48 0.68 0.35 26.80
N ASP A 49 -0.60 0.00 26.90
CA ASP A 49 -1.15 -1.18 27.57
C ASP A 49 -0.81 -2.49 26.83
N LYS A 50 -0.52 -2.41 25.52
CA LYS A 50 -0.16 -3.57 24.71
C LYS A 50 1.34 -3.85 24.79
N LYS A 51 1.70 -5.12 25.00
CA LYS A 51 3.08 -5.60 24.92
C LYS A 51 3.71 -5.31 23.55
N GLN A 52 2.94 -5.52 22.48
CA GLN A 52 3.37 -5.29 21.10
C GLN A 52 2.18 -4.86 20.23
N ILE A 53 2.41 -3.93 19.30
CA ILE A 53 1.47 -3.57 18.23
C ILE A 53 1.89 -4.25 16.92
N SER A 54 0.89 -4.63 16.11
CA SER A 54 1.10 -5.19 14.78
C SER A 54 0.54 -4.25 13.72
N VAL A 55 1.33 -3.95 12.69
CA VAL A 55 0.96 -3.01 11.62
C VAL A 55 1.09 -3.72 10.27
N GLY A 56 -0.03 -3.91 9.59
CA GLY A 56 -0.07 -4.54 8.27
C GLY A 56 -0.05 -3.54 7.13
N PHE A 57 0.69 -3.88 6.07
CA PHE A 57 0.70 -3.13 4.82
C PHE A 57 -0.23 -3.79 3.81
N MET A 58 -1.26 -3.08 3.38
CA MET A 58 -2.24 -3.55 2.40
C MET A 58 -2.27 -2.63 1.18
N GLY A 59 -2.49 -3.21 0.00
CA GLY A 59 -2.56 -2.47 -1.25
C GLY A 59 -2.38 -3.36 -2.47
N TYR A 60 -2.42 -2.76 -3.65
CA TYR A 60 -2.26 -3.48 -4.91
C TYR A 60 -0.88 -4.16 -5.00
N PRO A 61 -0.71 -5.14 -5.91
CA PRO A 61 0.61 -5.58 -6.35
C PRO A 61 1.48 -4.39 -6.75
N ASN A 62 2.80 -4.49 -6.56
CA ASN A 62 3.78 -3.52 -7.04
C ASN A 62 3.69 -2.07 -6.51
N VAL A 63 2.81 -1.76 -5.55
CA VAL A 63 2.78 -0.42 -4.88
C VAL A 63 3.93 -0.16 -3.90
N GLY A 64 4.89 -1.08 -3.78
CA GLY A 64 6.06 -0.91 -2.92
C GLY A 64 5.86 -1.23 -1.43
N LYS A 65 4.91 -2.10 -1.06
CA LYS A 65 4.66 -2.53 0.34
C LYS A 65 5.93 -3.09 1.01
N SER A 66 6.49 -4.13 0.39
CA SER A 66 7.72 -4.80 0.84
C SER A 66 8.93 -3.86 0.79
N SER A 67 8.96 -2.92 -0.18
CA SER A 67 10.00 -1.89 -0.25
C SER A 67 9.95 -0.94 0.95
N ILE A 68 8.75 -0.45 1.34
CA ILE A 68 8.60 0.38 2.54
C ILE A 68 9.12 -0.36 3.78
N ILE A 69 8.77 -1.64 3.93
CA ILE A 69 9.20 -2.43 5.08
C ILE A 69 10.73 -2.55 5.13
N ASN A 70 11.37 -2.80 4.00
CA ASN A 70 12.83 -2.82 3.90
C ASN A 70 13.46 -1.47 4.29
N THR A 71 12.88 -0.36 3.83
CA THR A 71 13.39 0.97 4.18
C THR A 71 13.19 1.28 5.67
N LEU A 72 12.03 0.92 6.24
CA LEU A 72 11.77 1.04 7.69
C LEU A 72 12.72 0.21 8.53
N LYS A 73 13.11 -0.97 8.03
CA LYS A 73 14.05 -1.86 8.70
C LYS A 73 15.51 -1.49 8.44
N SER A 74 15.76 -0.53 7.55
CA SER A 74 17.09 -0.15 7.06
C SER A 74 17.90 -1.36 6.59
N GLY A 75 17.24 -2.30 5.91
CA GLY A 75 17.85 -3.56 5.47
C GLY A 75 16.95 -4.36 4.55
N LYS A 76 17.54 -5.31 3.83
CA LYS A 76 16.82 -6.19 2.88
C LYS A 76 16.26 -7.41 3.62
N VAL A 77 15.02 -7.30 4.10
CA VAL A 77 14.32 -8.37 4.83
C VAL A 77 13.24 -9.02 3.94
N CYS A 78 12.41 -8.21 3.29
CA CYS A 78 11.48 -8.68 2.28
C CYS A 78 12.17 -8.82 0.92
N ARG A 79 11.78 -9.85 0.17
CA ARG A 79 12.09 -9.91 -1.27
C ARG A 79 11.27 -8.86 -2.01
N VAL A 80 11.89 -8.25 -3.01
CA VAL A 80 11.30 -7.20 -3.84
C VAL A 80 11.68 -7.45 -5.28
N ALA A 81 10.72 -7.32 -6.19
CA ALA A 81 10.92 -7.45 -7.62
C ALA A 81 9.90 -6.55 -8.35
N PRO A 82 10.20 -6.09 -9.57
CA PRO A 82 9.27 -5.30 -10.38
C PRO A 82 8.15 -6.15 -11.02
N VAL A 83 7.98 -7.40 -10.58
CA VAL A 83 6.96 -8.33 -11.08
C VAL A 83 5.87 -8.55 -10.02
N PRO A 84 4.59 -8.58 -10.43
CA PRO A 84 3.51 -8.91 -9.50
C PRO A 84 3.65 -10.35 -8.99
N GLY A 85 3.20 -10.57 -7.75
CA GLY A 85 3.21 -11.90 -7.12
C GLY A 85 4.53 -12.28 -6.43
N GLU A 86 5.45 -11.33 -6.23
CA GLU A 86 6.69 -11.58 -5.48
C GLU A 86 6.38 -11.98 -4.02
N THR A 87 5.54 -11.22 -3.33
CA THR A 87 5.05 -11.56 -1.99
C THR A 87 3.86 -12.52 -2.11
N LYS A 88 4.08 -13.81 -1.84
CA LYS A 88 3.05 -14.87 -1.97
C LYS A 88 2.32 -15.19 -0.66
N VAL A 89 3.01 -15.03 0.47
CA VAL A 89 2.50 -15.37 1.80
C VAL A 89 2.75 -14.19 2.71
N TRP A 90 1.86 -13.97 3.68
CA TRP A 90 2.11 -12.95 4.70
C TRP A 90 3.33 -13.29 5.54
N GLN A 91 4.01 -12.29 6.08
CA GLN A 91 5.15 -12.49 6.96
C GLN A 91 5.23 -11.42 8.04
N TYR A 92 5.69 -11.83 9.21
CA TYR A 92 5.87 -10.96 10.38
C TYR A 92 7.32 -10.50 10.48
N ILE A 93 7.52 -9.19 10.62
CA ILE A 93 8.83 -8.55 10.62
C ILE A 93 8.93 -7.63 11.84
N ASN A 94 9.80 -7.97 12.78
CA ASN A 94 10.00 -7.16 13.97
C ASN A 94 10.79 -5.88 13.64
N LEU A 95 10.12 -4.74 13.77
CA LEU A 95 10.76 -3.42 13.66
C LEU A 95 11.44 -3.05 14.99
N SER A 96 10.73 -3.27 16.11
CA SER A 96 11.25 -3.07 17.47
C SER A 96 10.61 -4.07 18.45
N LYS A 97 11.05 -4.08 19.71
CA LYS A 97 10.46 -4.94 20.76
C LYS A 97 8.94 -4.73 20.92
N ARG A 98 8.41 -3.56 20.56
CA ARG A 98 6.99 -3.22 20.68
C ARG A 98 6.25 -3.13 19.34
N ILE A 99 6.93 -3.22 18.20
CA ILE A 99 6.30 -3.02 16.89
C ILE A 99 6.66 -4.17 15.95
N CYS A 100 5.64 -4.87 15.48
CA CYS A 100 5.72 -5.87 14.41
C CYS A 100 5.06 -5.33 13.14
N LEU A 101 5.72 -5.50 12.00
CA LEU A 101 5.20 -5.19 10.69
C LEU A 101 4.70 -6.47 10.02
N ILE A 102 3.61 -6.39 9.27
CA ILE A 102 3.06 -7.51 8.50
C ILE A 102 3.13 -7.13 7.03
N ASP A 103 3.95 -7.85 6.28
CA ASP A 103 3.97 -7.77 4.82
C ASP A 103 2.88 -8.71 4.28
N CYS A 104 2.00 -8.21 3.43
CA CYS A 104 0.88 -8.96 2.87
C CYS A 104 1.01 -9.05 1.34
N PRO A 105 0.51 -10.14 0.72
CA PRO A 105 0.37 -10.19 -0.73
C PRO A 105 -0.47 -9.01 -1.26
N GLY A 106 -0.24 -8.65 -2.53
CA GLY A 106 -1.05 -7.62 -3.19
C GLY A 106 -2.50 -8.07 -3.32
N ILE A 107 -3.45 -7.20 -2.99
CA ILE A 107 -4.88 -7.48 -3.10
C ILE A 107 -5.42 -6.80 -4.35
N VAL A 108 -6.11 -7.56 -5.18
CA VAL A 108 -6.80 -7.05 -6.37
C VAL A 108 -8.27 -7.39 -6.22
N PRO A 109 -9.13 -6.42 -5.81
CA PRO A 109 -10.55 -6.65 -5.76
C PRO A 109 -11.09 -6.87 -7.18
N THR A 110 -11.87 -7.92 -7.37
CA THR A 110 -12.61 -8.15 -8.61
C THR A 110 -13.79 -7.17 -8.64
N SER A 111 -13.61 -5.96 -9.17
CA SER A 111 -14.75 -5.09 -9.46
C SER A 111 -15.28 -5.44 -10.84
N ALA A 112 -16.61 -5.59 -10.97
CA ALA A 112 -17.25 -5.91 -12.25
C ALA A 112 -17.09 -4.80 -13.31
N HIS A 113 -16.54 -3.65 -12.93
CA HIS A 113 -16.36 -2.48 -13.79
C HIS A 113 -14.89 -2.22 -14.18
N ASP A 114 -13.92 -2.97 -13.63
CA ASP A 114 -12.52 -2.78 -14.01
C ASP A 114 -12.29 -3.42 -15.38
N SER A 115 -11.92 -2.61 -16.38
CA SER A 115 -11.48 -3.11 -17.68
C SER A 115 -10.16 -3.87 -17.54
N GLU A 116 -9.93 -4.82 -18.45
CA GLU A 116 -8.67 -5.56 -18.53
C GLU A 116 -7.47 -4.60 -18.61
N THR A 117 -7.55 -3.61 -19.50
CA THR A 117 -6.54 -2.54 -19.63
C THR A 117 -6.29 -1.81 -18.31
N SER A 118 -7.32 -1.50 -17.53
CA SER A 118 -7.13 -0.84 -16.23
C SER A 118 -6.37 -1.72 -15.23
N THR A 119 -6.54 -3.04 -15.30
CA THR A 119 -5.86 -4.00 -14.43
C THR A 119 -4.39 -4.14 -14.83
N VAL A 120 -4.11 -4.20 -16.14
CA VAL A 120 -2.76 -4.19 -16.70
C VAL A 120 -2.01 -2.92 -16.31
N LEU A 121 -2.61 -1.74 -16.52
CA LEU A 121 -1.99 -0.45 -16.20
C LEU A 121 -1.74 -0.24 -14.70
N LYS A 122 -2.49 -0.92 -13.83
CA LYS A 122 -2.24 -0.96 -12.38
C LYS A 122 -1.06 -1.88 -11.99
N GLY A 123 -0.43 -2.56 -12.94
CA GLY A 123 0.70 -3.46 -12.71
C GLY A 123 0.33 -4.75 -11.99
N VAL A 124 -0.93 -5.20 -12.13
CA VAL A 124 -1.43 -6.44 -11.52
C VAL A 124 -0.96 -7.68 -12.29
N VAL A 125 -0.88 -7.56 -13.62
CA VAL A 125 -0.57 -8.66 -14.52
C VAL A 125 0.88 -8.58 -14.94
N ARG A 126 1.53 -9.73 -15.10
CA ARG A 126 2.86 -9.83 -15.68
C ARG A 126 2.77 -9.51 -17.18
N VAL A 127 3.63 -8.62 -17.66
CA VAL A 127 3.62 -8.22 -19.08
C VAL A 127 3.82 -9.44 -19.99
N GLU A 128 4.61 -10.43 -19.55
CA GLU A 128 4.85 -11.66 -20.32
C GLU A 128 3.64 -12.59 -20.41
N ALA A 129 2.63 -12.40 -19.56
CA ALA A 129 1.40 -13.19 -19.56
C ALA A 129 0.29 -12.56 -20.41
N LEU A 130 0.52 -11.37 -20.99
CA LEU A 130 -0.46 -10.68 -21.81
C LEU A 130 -0.44 -11.26 -23.23
N PRO A 131 -1.58 -11.71 -23.77
CA PRO A 131 -1.64 -12.22 -25.14
C PRO A 131 -1.38 -11.13 -26.18
N THR A 132 -1.87 -9.91 -25.93
CA THR A 132 -1.85 -8.78 -26.87
C THR A 132 -1.44 -7.46 -26.17
N PRO A 133 -0.15 -7.30 -25.79
CA PRO A 133 0.30 -6.10 -25.07
C PRO A 133 0.04 -4.77 -25.79
N SER A 134 -0.02 -4.80 -27.14
CA SER A 134 -0.25 -3.63 -27.99
C SER A 134 -1.62 -2.99 -27.79
N GLU A 135 -2.63 -3.75 -27.38
CA GLU A 135 -4.00 -3.25 -27.20
C GLU A 135 -4.13 -2.26 -26.05
N HIS A 136 -3.19 -2.28 -25.11
CA HIS A 136 -3.17 -1.38 -23.96
C HIS A 136 -2.40 -0.07 -24.20
N ILE A 137 -1.63 0.02 -25.30
CA ILE A 137 -0.79 1.19 -25.63
C ILE A 137 -1.63 2.47 -25.84
N PRO A 138 -2.76 2.46 -26.57
CA PRO A 138 -3.54 3.68 -26.80
C PRO A 138 -4.02 4.32 -25.49
N THR A 139 -4.54 3.51 -24.56
CA THR A 139 -4.97 3.98 -23.24
C THR A 139 -3.81 4.49 -22.41
N LEU A 140 -2.64 3.83 -22.47
CA LEU A 140 -1.43 4.32 -21.81
C LEU A 140 -1.01 5.70 -22.33
N MET A 141 -1.02 5.89 -23.65
CA MET A 141 -0.67 7.16 -24.29
C MET A 141 -1.65 8.26 -23.89
N GLU A 142 -2.95 7.97 -23.86
CA GLU A 142 -3.97 8.93 -23.42
C GLU A 142 -3.74 9.39 -21.96
N LEU A 143 -3.35 8.46 -21.07
CA LEU A 143 -3.03 8.80 -19.67
C LEU A 143 -1.79 9.71 -19.55
N TYR A 144 -0.77 9.49 -20.38
CA TYR A 144 0.48 10.25 -20.37
C TYR A 144 0.36 11.63 -21.02
N ILE A 145 -0.44 11.74 -22.09
CA ILE A 145 -0.64 12.98 -22.84
C ILE A 145 -1.65 13.90 -22.13
N SER A 146 -2.52 13.34 -21.28
CA SER A 146 -3.47 14.10 -20.44
C SER A 146 -2.75 15.08 -19.49
N PRO A 147 -2.93 16.40 -19.65
CA PRO A 147 -2.36 17.39 -18.74
C PRO A 147 -2.93 17.22 -17.32
N GLY A 148 -2.06 17.21 -16.30
CA GLY A 148 -2.47 17.30 -14.89
C GLY A 148 -2.38 16.04 -14.03
N ARG A 149 -1.83 14.91 -14.52
CA ARG A 149 -1.72 13.66 -13.74
C ARG A 149 -0.35 13.37 -13.10
N THR A 150 0.56 14.34 -13.09
CA THR A 150 1.85 14.21 -12.37
C THR A 150 1.80 14.98 -11.05
N ALA A 151 1.24 14.36 -10.01
CA ALA A 151 1.37 14.85 -8.64
C ALA A 151 1.51 13.66 -7.68
N CYS A 152 2.75 13.20 -7.47
CA CYS A 152 3.05 12.30 -6.36
C CYS A 152 3.24 13.14 -5.09
N LEU A 153 2.14 13.48 -4.43
CA LEU A 153 2.15 14.14 -3.13
C LEU A 153 1.95 13.08 -2.03
N PHE A 154 2.93 12.92 -1.15
CA PHE A 154 2.75 12.15 0.07
C PHE A 154 1.73 12.86 0.97
N ARG A 155 0.51 12.32 1.01
CA ARG A 155 -0.50 12.71 2.00
C ARG A 155 -0.72 11.55 2.95
N THR A 156 -0.34 11.74 4.21
CA THR A 156 -0.65 10.80 5.29
C THR A 156 -2.00 11.18 5.88
N HIS A 157 -2.99 10.30 5.74
CA HIS A 157 -4.27 10.45 6.40
C HIS A 157 -4.43 9.36 7.46
N THR A 158 -4.69 9.81 8.69
CA THR A 158 -4.95 8.95 9.84
C THR A 158 -6.43 9.08 10.20
N THR A 159 -7.17 7.99 10.15
CA THR A 159 -8.56 7.95 10.64
C THR A 159 -8.70 6.74 11.56
N ARG A 160 -9.53 6.83 12.61
CA ARG A 160 -10.03 5.58 13.20
C ARG A 160 -11.00 4.97 12.20
N ALA A 161 -11.10 3.65 12.18
CA ALA A 161 -12.06 2.97 11.33
C ALA A 161 -13.51 3.45 11.63
N GLY A 162 -13.81 3.92 12.84
CA GLY A 162 -15.10 4.50 13.20
C GLY A 162 -15.37 5.94 12.74
N ASP A 163 -14.38 6.69 12.25
CA ASP A 163 -14.59 8.09 11.86
C ASP A 163 -15.14 8.20 10.43
N GLY A 164 -15.99 9.21 10.20
CA GLY A 164 -16.65 9.52 8.92
C GLY A 164 -15.66 9.74 7.75
N LYS A 165 -16.19 9.90 6.53
CA LYS A 165 -15.41 10.00 5.28
C LYS A 165 -14.15 10.86 5.44
N PRO A 166 -12.98 10.42 4.93
CA PRO A 166 -11.76 11.21 4.99
C PRO A 166 -12.03 12.59 4.35
N LYS A 167 -11.96 13.65 5.15
CA LYS A 167 -12.03 15.01 4.61
C LYS A 167 -10.71 15.32 3.93
N ILE A 168 -10.78 15.52 2.62
CA ILE A 168 -9.65 15.92 1.79
C ILE A 168 -9.54 17.44 1.92
N SER A 169 -8.43 17.92 2.48
CA SER A 169 -7.97 19.34 2.46
C SER A 169 -6.52 19.59 1.84
#